data_AF-A0A1Y5K4D1-F1
#
_entry.id   AF-A0A1Y5K4D1-F1
#
_cell.length_a   1.000
_cell.length_b   1.000
_cell.length_c   1.000
_cell.angle_alpha   90.00
_cell.angle_beta   90.00
_cell.angle_gamma   90.00
#
_symmetry.space_group_name_H-M   'P 1'
#
loop_
_entity.id
_entity.type
_entity.pdbx_description
1 polymer ?
#
loop_
_entity_poly.entity_id
_entity_poly.type
_entity_poly.pdbx_seq_one_letter_code
_entity_poly.pdbx_strand_id
1 'polypeptide(L)'
;MTKLLYISCLLSGIFLTSTAHADLASELAQVQTSWATVNYELVDKAQLNAFEKLSKQAAGFAKTYDDKAQSHIWYGIVLSSYAGAKGGLGALGFAKDAKGQLEQAIEIDANALSGSAYTSLATLYSKVPSWPIGFGDDDKANELFNQALDINPNGIDSNYLYAAFLYDEREYKKAKKHLLAAQQAPARPGRPKADLYRQQEITQLLAKVEKKLKR
;
A
#
# COMPACT_ATOMS: atom_id res chain seq x y z
N MET A 1 -45.04 -39.74 -49.62
CA MET A 1 -43.60 -39.41 -49.67
C MET A 1 -43.38 -38.15 -48.87
N THR A 2 -42.52 -38.28 -47.87
CA THR A 2 -42.05 -37.33 -46.85
C THR A 2 -41.34 -36.11 -47.43
N LYS A 3 -41.42 -34.97 -46.73
CA LYS A 3 -40.24 -34.19 -46.32
C LYS A 3 -40.59 -33.18 -45.21
N LEU A 4 -40.03 -33.46 -44.05
CA LEU A 4 -39.94 -32.61 -42.86
C LEU A 4 -38.84 -31.55 -43.11
N LEU A 5 -39.08 -30.29 -42.75
CA LEU A 5 -38.06 -29.23 -42.78
C LEU A 5 -38.02 -28.55 -41.40
N TYR A 6 -37.04 -28.97 -40.60
CA TYR A 6 -36.46 -28.20 -39.50
C TYR A 6 -35.36 -27.30 -40.05
N ILE A 7 -35.17 -26.11 -39.48
CA ILE A 7 -33.93 -25.29 -39.41
C ILE A 7 -34.37 -23.95 -38.79
N SER A 8 -33.71 -23.29 -37.84
CA SER A 8 -32.67 -23.61 -36.86
C SER A 8 -32.60 -22.33 -36.01
N CYS A 9 -32.63 -22.45 -34.69
CA CYS A 9 -32.55 -21.32 -33.76
C CYS A 9 -31.06 -20.99 -33.54
N LEU A 10 -30.58 -19.86 -34.08
CA LEU A 10 -29.22 -19.36 -33.85
C LEU A 10 -29.20 -18.46 -32.61
N LEU A 11 -28.91 -19.05 -31.44
CA LEU A 11 -28.38 -18.30 -30.29
C LEU A 11 -26.85 -18.30 -30.38
N SER A 12 -26.26 -17.21 -30.85
CA SER A 12 -24.82 -16.98 -30.72
C SER A 12 -24.55 -16.29 -29.38
N GLY A 13 -24.00 -17.03 -28.43
CA GLY A 13 -23.54 -16.52 -27.14
C GLY A 13 -22.27 -15.68 -27.29
N ILE A 14 -22.28 -14.50 -26.67
CA ILE A 14 -21.10 -13.64 -26.48
C ILE A 14 -20.59 -13.88 -25.06
N PHE A 15 -19.40 -14.46 -24.90
CA PHE A 15 -18.68 -14.48 -23.63
C PHE A 15 -17.16 -14.54 -23.87
N LEU A 16 -16.50 -13.39 -24.02
CA LEU A 16 -15.04 -13.30 -24.06
C LEU A 16 -14.54 -11.97 -23.48
N THR A 17 -14.62 -11.75 -22.16
CA THR A 17 -13.93 -10.62 -21.49
C THR A 17 -13.52 -10.92 -20.03
N SER A 18 -13.08 -12.14 -19.68
CA SER A 18 -12.78 -12.49 -18.27
C SER A 18 -11.34 -12.90 -17.94
N THR A 19 -10.43 -13.02 -18.92
CA THR A 19 -9.05 -13.51 -18.65
C THR A 19 -8.17 -12.44 -18.00
N ALA A 20 -8.12 -11.23 -18.57
CA ALA A 20 -7.23 -10.16 -18.10
C ALA A 20 -7.48 -9.68 -16.65
N HIS A 21 -8.72 -9.78 -16.15
CA HIS A 21 -9.04 -9.35 -14.77
C HIS A 21 -8.59 -10.39 -13.73
N ALA A 22 -8.65 -11.68 -14.08
CA ALA A 22 -8.19 -12.76 -13.20
C ALA A 22 -6.66 -12.71 -13.01
N ASP A 23 -5.93 -12.33 -14.07
CA ASP A 23 -4.47 -12.23 -14.05
C ASP A 23 -3.99 -11.06 -13.16
N LEU A 24 -4.59 -9.86 -13.29
CA LEU A 24 -4.28 -8.70 -12.44
C LEU A 24 -4.47 -9.00 -10.95
N ALA A 25 -5.60 -9.59 -10.57
CA ALA A 25 -5.92 -9.87 -9.17
C ALA A 25 -4.97 -10.91 -8.56
N SER A 26 -4.58 -11.93 -9.34
CA SER A 26 -3.63 -12.96 -8.92
C SER A 26 -2.22 -12.39 -8.73
N GLU A 27 -1.72 -11.62 -9.69
CA GLU A 27 -0.40 -11.00 -9.60
C GLU A 27 -0.34 -9.96 -8.48
N LEU A 28 -1.39 -9.16 -8.30
CA LEU A 28 -1.54 -8.26 -7.16
C LEU A 28 -1.43 -9.02 -5.83
N ALA A 29 -2.19 -10.11 -5.67
CA ALA A 29 -2.15 -10.92 -4.45
C ALA A 29 -0.77 -11.54 -4.20
N GLN A 30 -0.05 -11.91 -5.26
CA GLN A 30 1.32 -12.42 -5.18
C GLN A 30 2.27 -11.34 -4.64
N VAL A 31 2.26 -10.14 -5.22
CA VAL A 31 3.10 -9.01 -4.76
C VAL A 31 2.80 -8.67 -3.30
N GLN A 32 1.52 -8.63 -2.91
CA GLN A 32 1.07 -8.37 -1.54
C GLN A 32 1.58 -9.40 -0.54
N THR A 33 1.49 -10.68 -0.90
CA THR A 33 1.92 -11.79 -0.05
C THR A 33 3.43 -11.80 0.11
N SER A 34 4.17 -11.63 -0.99
CA SER A 34 5.63 -11.52 -0.98
C SER A 34 6.08 -10.33 -0.15
N TRP A 35 5.46 -9.15 -0.32
CA TRP A 35 5.76 -7.96 0.47
C TRP A 35 5.59 -8.23 1.97
N ALA A 36 4.50 -8.88 2.39
CA ALA A 36 4.26 -9.15 3.80
C ALA A 36 5.36 -10.02 4.41
N THR A 37 5.83 -11.05 3.71
CA THR A 37 6.96 -11.86 4.16
C THR A 37 8.26 -11.06 4.19
N VAL A 38 8.58 -10.33 3.11
CA VAL A 38 9.85 -9.58 3.06
C VAL A 38 9.90 -8.47 4.12
N ASN A 39 8.79 -7.75 4.31
CA ASN A 39 8.71 -6.64 5.24
C ASN A 39 8.73 -7.08 6.70
N TYR A 40 8.05 -8.18 7.05
CA TYR A 40 7.83 -8.55 8.44
C TYR A 40 8.65 -9.75 8.94
N GLU A 41 9.06 -10.68 8.07
CA GLU A 41 9.69 -11.94 8.47
C GLU A 41 11.20 -11.98 8.18
N LEU A 42 11.70 -11.09 7.32
CA LEU A 42 13.13 -11.02 6.97
C LEU A 42 13.80 -9.80 7.62
N VAL A 43 15.09 -9.91 7.90
CA VAL A 43 15.92 -8.82 8.45
C VAL A 43 17.27 -8.71 7.73
N ASP A 44 17.95 -7.58 7.93
CA ASP A 44 19.31 -7.30 7.46
C ASP A 44 19.52 -7.61 5.96
N LYS A 45 20.63 -8.27 5.63
CA LYS A 45 21.00 -8.59 4.25
C LYS A 45 19.97 -9.48 3.54
N ALA A 46 19.28 -10.36 4.26
CA ALA A 46 18.25 -11.21 3.68
C ALA A 46 17.04 -10.37 3.24
N GLN A 47 16.64 -9.40 4.06
CA GLN A 47 15.57 -8.47 3.73
C GLN A 47 15.93 -7.59 2.52
N LEU A 48 17.14 -7.02 2.49
CA LEU A 48 17.57 -6.16 1.37
C LEU A 48 17.63 -6.92 0.03
N ASN A 49 18.17 -8.14 0.04
CA ASN A 49 18.22 -8.98 -1.16
C ASN A 49 16.81 -9.38 -1.65
N ALA A 50 15.90 -9.65 -0.71
CA ALA A 50 14.53 -10.03 -1.06
C ALA A 50 13.73 -8.83 -1.58
N PHE A 51 13.90 -7.64 -1.00
CA PHE A 51 13.29 -6.42 -1.54
C PHE A 51 13.83 -6.05 -2.92
N GLU A 52 15.12 -6.26 -3.20
CA GLU A 52 15.66 -6.03 -4.55
C GLU A 52 15.01 -6.93 -5.60
N LYS A 53 14.74 -8.19 -5.26
CA LYS A 53 14.02 -9.11 -6.15
C LYS A 53 12.55 -8.69 -6.30
N LEU A 54 11.90 -8.37 -5.18
CA LEU A 54 10.50 -7.98 -5.17
C LEU A 54 10.26 -6.66 -5.91
N SER A 55 11.19 -5.70 -5.86
CA SER A 55 11.06 -4.45 -6.60
C SER A 55 11.14 -4.67 -8.11
N LYS A 56 11.95 -5.62 -8.59
CA LYS A 56 11.99 -6.03 -10.01
C LYS A 56 10.68 -6.71 -10.43
N GLN A 57 10.12 -7.57 -9.58
CA GLN A 57 8.81 -8.18 -9.83
C GLN A 57 7.71 -7.12 -9.90
N ALA A 58 7.66 -6.21 -8.92
CA ALA A 58 6.67 -5.14 -8.88
C ALA A 58 6.80 -4.15 -10.04
N ALA A 59 8.03 -3.87 -10.50
CA ALA A 59 8.26 -3.09 -11.72
C ALA A 59 7.69 -3.79 -12.97
N GLY A 60 7.87 -5.11 -13.08
CA GLY A 60 7.26 -5.91 -14.15
C GLY A 60 5.73 -5.85 -14.10
N PHE A 61 5.16 -5.99 -12.91
CA PHE A 61 3.72 -5.87 -12.67
C PHE A 61 3.18 -4.49 -13.08
N ALA A 62 3.83 -3.41 -12.65
CA ALA A 62 3.47 -2.04 -13.05
C ALA A 62 3.60 -1.81 -14.56
N LYS A 63 4.57 -2.46 -15.23
CA LYS A 63 4.72 -2.37 -16.68
C LYS A 63 3.62 -3.13 -17.44
N THR A 64 3.21 -4.30 -16.95
CA THR A 64 2.13 -5.09 -17.58
C THR A 64 0.78 -4.42 -17.45
N TYR A 65 0.56 -3.71 -16.34
CA TYR A 65 -0.71 -3.06 -16.00
C TYR A 65 -0.50 -1.56 -15.74
N ASP A 66 0.11 -0.86 -16.69
CA ASP A 66 0.49 0.57 -16.58
C ASP A 66 -0.71 1.52 -16.53
N ASP A 67 -1.87 1.06 -16.97
CA ASP A 67 -3.14 1.78 -16.88
C ASP A 67 -3.93 1.49 -15.59
N LYS A 68 -3.34 0.73 -14.64
CA LYS A 68 -4.01 0.33 -13.39
C LYS A 68 -3.33 0.95 -12.16
N ALA A 69 -4.09 1.75 -11.41
CA ALA A 69 -3.59 2.36 -10.17
C ALA A 69 -3.07 1.32 -9.16
N GLN A 70 -3.66 0.12 -9.10
CA GLN A 70 -3.24 -0.94 -8.18
C GLN A 70 -1.79 -1.39 -8.42
N SER A 71 -1.33 -1.39 -9.67
CA SER A 71 0.02 -1.82 -10.03
C SER A 71 1.07 -0.81 -9.57
N HIS A 72 0.80 0.47 -9.84
CA HIS A 72 1.58 1.61 -9.39
C HIS A 72 1.61 1.74 -7.86
N ILE A 73 0.46 1.56 -7.17
CA ILE A 73 0.39 1.57 -5.70
C ILE A 73 1.33 0.53 -5.11
N TRP A 74 1.25 -0.72 -5.57
CA TRP A 74 2.05 -1.78 -4.98
C TRP A 74 3.53 -1.69 -5.35
N TYR A 75 3.86 -1.17 -6.53
CA TYR A 75 5.25 -0.87 -6.84
C TYR A 75 5.80 0.25 -5.95
N GLY A 76 5.04 1.32 -5.75
CA GLY A 76 5.38 2.40 -4.82
C GLY A 76 5.56 1.92 -3.37
N ILE A 77 4.66 1.07 -2.87
CA ILE A 77 4.76 0.47 -1.52
C ILE A 77 6.04 -0.37 -1.39
N VAL A 78 6.34 -1.22 -2.37
CA VAL A 78 7.55 -2.06 -2.35
C VAL A 78 8.82 -1.21 -2.34
N LEU A 79 8.88 -0.17 -3.18
CA LEU A 79 10.02 0.75 -3.23
C LEU A 79 10.17 1.56 -1.94
N SER A 80 9.06 2.05 -1.38
CA SER A 80 9.04 2.78 -0.10
C SER A 80 9.54 1.91 1.05
N SER A 81 9.05 0.67 1.16
CA SER A 81 9.53 -0.28 2.17
C SER A 81 11.01 -0.64 1.97
N TYR A 82 11.44 -0.81 0.72
CA TYR A 82 12.84 -1.09 0.42
C TYR A 82 13.75 0.09 0.80
N ALA A 83 13.34 1.32 0.49
CA ALA A 83 14.05 2.53 0.91
C ALA A 83 14.18 2.59 2.44
N GLY A 84 13.10 2.32 3.17
CA GLY A 84 13.10 2.27 4.63
C GLY A 84 14.06 1.21 5.19
N ALA A 85 14.04 -0.01 4.64
CA ALA A 85 14.94 -1.10 5.05
C ALA A 85 16.41 -0.81 4.73
N LYS A 86 16.68 -0.19 3.56
CA LYS A 86 18.05 0.11 3.11
C LYS A 86 18.67 1.25 3.90
N GLY A 87 17.90 2.31 4.17
CA GLY A 87 18.36 3.51 4.85
C GLY A 87 19.50 4.26 4.13
N GLY A 88 19.92 5.37 4.72
CA GLY A 88 21.03 6.20 4.22
C GLY A 88 20.80 6.83 2.84
N LEU A 89 21.82 7.50 2.31
CA LEU A 89 21.72 8.23 1.04
C LEU A 89 21.41 7.32 -0.17
N GLY A 90 21.84 6.05 -0.11
CA GLY A 90 21.56 5.07 -1.17
C GLY A 90 20.09 4.62 -1.25
N ALA A 91 19.24 5.00 -0.29
CA ALA A 91 17.81 4.72 -0.30
C ALA A 91 16.99 5.81 -1.02
N LEU A 92 17.55 7.01 -1.20
CA LEU A 92 16.80 8.16 -1.68
C LEU A 92 16.27 7.98 -3.12
N GLY A 93 17.02 7.27 -3.98
CA GLY A 93 16.55 6.93 -5.32
C GLY A 93 15.26 6.13 -5.28
N PHE A 94 15.21 5.07 -4.47
CA PHE A 94 14.01 4.25 -4.30
C PHE A 94 12.84 5.05 -3.71
N ALA A 95 13.10 5.96 -2.78
CA ALA A 95 12.05 6.84 -2.24
C ALA A 95 11.47 7.78 -3.29
N LYS A 96 12.30 8.33 -4.19
CA LYS A 96 11.86 9.19 -5.30
C LYS A 96 11.06 8.40 -6.33
N ASP A 97 11.52 7.20 -6.69
CA ASP A 97 10.78 6.31 -7.58
C ASP A 97 9.43 5.91 -6.96
N ALA A 98 9.41 5.60 -5.66
CA ALA A 98 8.18 5.30 -4.93
C ALA A 98 7.19 6.46 -4.99
N LYS A 99 7.66 7.70 -4.75
CA LYS A 99 6.85 8.91 -4.87
C LYS A 99 6.21 9.01 -6.26
N GLY A 100 7.01 8.89 -7.33
CA GLY A 100 6.49 8.98 -8.70
C GLY A 100 5.44 7.91 -9.02
N GLN A 101 5.62 6.68 -8.55
CA GLN A 101 4.61 5.62 -8.72
C GLN A 101 3.31 5.92 -7.98
N LEU A 102 3.38 6.44 -6.76
CA LEU A 102 2.19 6.76 -5.98
C LEU A 102 1.46 7.98 -6.53
N GLU A 103 2.17 8.97 -7.05
CA GLU A 103 1.59 10.10 -7.79
C GLU A 103 0.87 9.62 -9.05
N GLN A 104 1.51 8.77 -9.86
CA GLN A 104 0.88 8.17 -11.05
C GLN A 104 -0.39 7.38 -10.69
N ALA A 105 -0.37 6.64 -9.59
CA ALA A 105 -1.56 5.92 -9.13
C ALA A 105 -2.72 6.85 -8.77
N ILE A 106 -2.44 8.00 -8.15
CA ILE A 106 -3.44 9.00 -7.79
C ILE A 106 -4.06 9.61 -9.06
N GLU A 107 -3.25 9.85 -10.09
CA GLU A 107 -3.73 10.35 -11.39
C GLU A 107 -4.65 9.34 -12.09
N ILE A 108 -4.36 8.04 -11.99
CA ILE A 108 -5.18 6.98 -12.60
C ILE A 108 -6.49 6.77 -11.81
N ASP A 109 -6.39 6.53 -10.51
CA ASP A 109 -7.54 6.35 -9.61
C ASP A 109 -7.12 6.63 -8.16
N ALA A 110 -7.41 7.84 -7.70
CA ALA A 110 -7.14 8.30 -6.34
C ALA A 110 -7.80 7.45 -5.24
N ASN A 111 -8.88 6.73 -5.55
CA ASN A 111 -9.62 5.91 -4.59
C ASN A 111 -9.19 4.43 -4.61
N ALA A 112 -8.32 4.05 -5.55
CA ALA A 112 -7.86 2.67 -5.70
C ALA A 112 -7.30 2.13 -4.39
N LEU A 113 -7.69 0.89 -4.08
CA LEU A 113 -7.30 0.21 -2.84
C LEU A 113 -7.58 1.05 -1.59
N SER A 114 -8.72 1.75 -1.59
CA SER A 114 -9.18 2.56 -0.46
C SER A 114 -8.20 3.69 -0.10
N GLY A 115 -7.71 4.40 -1.11
CA GLY A 115 -6.81 5.55 -0.94
C GLY A 115 -5.41 5.18 -0.46
N SER A 116 -4.96 3.95 -0.73
CA SER A 116 -3.65 3.46 -0.28
C SER A 116 -2.49 4.32 -0.81
N ALA A 117 -2.63 4.89 -2.02
CA ALA A 117 -1.63 5.78 -2.60
C ALA A 117 -1.33 6.99 -1.70
N TYR A 118 -2.37 7.67 -1.20
CA TYR A 118 -2.24 8.79 -0.27
C TYR A 118 -1.55 8.39 1.03
N THR A 119 -1.94 7.27 1.63
CA THR A 119 -1.34 6.80 2.89
C THR A 119 0.16 6.54 2.74
N SER A 120 0.56 5.88 1.65
CA SER A 120 1.96 5.57 1.37
C SER A 120 2.76 6.82 1.00
N LEU A 121 2.17 7.74 0.23
CA LEU A 121 2.84 8.98 -0.16
C LEU A 121 3.06 9.89 1.06
N ALA A 122 2.07 10.00 1.94
CA ALA A 122 2.19 10.70 3.23
C ALA A 122 3.34 10.14 4.09
N THR A 123 3.46 8.81 4.12
CA THR A 123 4.54 8.14 4.84
C THR A 123 5.92 8.48 4.25
N LEU A 124 6.05 8.59 2.92
CA LEU A 124 7.31 9.04 2.31
C LEU A 124 7.64 10.49 2.69
N TYR A 125 6.68 11.40 2.58
CA TYR A 125 6.89 12.81 2.90
C TYR A 125 7.33 13.02 4.35
N SER A 126 6.83 12.22 5.30
CA SER A 126 7.23 12.31 6.72
C SER A 126 8.53 11.58 7.08
N LYS A 127 9.08 10.75 6.20
CA LYS A 127 10.27 9.90 6.51
C LYS A 127 11.50 10.26 5.70
N VAL A 128 11.33 10.85 4.53
CA VAL A 128 12.45 11.28 3.69
C VAL A 128 13.01 12.61 4.22
N PRO A 129 14.34 12.87 4.14
CA PRO A 129 14.88 14.17 4.49
C PRO A 129 14.28 15.30 3.65
N SER A 130 14.14 16.49 4.23
CA SER A 130 13.71 17.69 3.50
C SER A 130 14.76 18.19 2.50
N TRP A 131 14.38 19.23 1.75
CA TRP A 131 15.27 19.95 0.85
C TRP A 131 16.52 20.48 1.60
N PRO A 132 17.73 20.44 1.00
CA PRO A 132 18.05 20.11 -0.40
C PRO A 132 18.34 18.63 -0.67
N ILE A 133 18.31 17.77 0.36
CA ILE A 133 18.73 16.37 0.21
C ILE A 133 17.61 15.52 -0.38
N GLY A 134 16.39 15.66 0.13
CA GLY A 134 15.23 14.91 -0.33
C GLY A 134 14.02 15.81 -0.57
N PHE A 135 12.83 15.22 -0.42
CA PHE A 135 11.55 15.87 -0.67
C PHE A 135 10.62 15.84 0.55
N GLY A 136 11.14 15.47 1.72
CA GLY A 136 10.34 15.38 2.93
C GLY A 136 9.72 16.72 3.32
N ASP A 137 8.47 16.67 3.76
CA ASP A 137 7.61 17.80 4.08
C ASP A 137 6.47 17.31 4.99
N ASP A 138 6.55 17.63 6.28
CA ASP A 138 5.59 17.15 7.28
C ASP A 138 4.20 17.77 7.14
N ASP A 139 4.13 19.02 6.65
CA ASP A 139 2.86 19.68 6.34
C ASP A 139 2.17 18.93 5.20
N LYS A 140 2.94 18.60 4.14
CA LYS A 140 2.42 17.81 3.03
C LYS A 140 2.04 16.39 3.45
N ALA A 141 2.83 15.76 4.31
CA ALA A 141 2.50 14.45 4.87
C ALA A 141 1.16 14.48 5.60
N ASN A 142 0.94 15.50 6.45
CA ASN A 142 -0.30 15.67 7.20
C ASN A 142 -1.50 15.87 6.27
N GLU A 143 -1.40 16.70 5.23
CA GLU A 143 -2.46 16.86 4.22
C GLU A 143 -2.86 15.51 3.59
N LEU A 144 -1.86 14.76 3.12
CA LEU A 144 -2.07 13.47 2.46
C LEU A 144 -2.65 12.41 3.40
N PHE A 145 -2.26 12.39 4.68
CA PHE A 145 -2.87 11.50 5.67
C PHE A 145 -4.35 11.82 5.89
N ASN A 146 -4.73 13.11 5.94
CA ASN A 146 -6.13 13.48 6.07
C ASN A 146 -6.93 13.05 4.83
N GLN A 147 -6.40 13.23 3.61
CA GLN A 147 -7.04 12.72 2.39
C GLN A 147 -7.22 11.19 2.40
N ALA A 148 -6.21 10.45 2.88
CA ALA A 148 -6.32 9.01 3.03
C ALA A 148 -7.41 8.59 4.02
N LEU A 149 -7.60 9.33 5.11
CA LEU A 149 -8.63 9.07 6.11
C LEU A 149 -10.03 9.45 5.63
N ASP A 150 -10.17 10.48 4.79
CA ASP A 150 -11.45 10.82 4.16
C ASP A 150 -11.95 9.67 3.28
N ILE A 151 -11.03 8.98 2.59
CA ILE A 151 -11.35 7.82 1.75
C ILE A 151 -11.56 6.55 2.59
N ASN A 152 -10.70 6.31 3.57
CA ASN A 152 -10.71 5.08 4.38
C ASN A 152 -10.57 5.37 5.88
N PRO A 153 -11.64 5.88 6.52
CA PRO A 153 -11.60 6.33 7.92
C PRO A 153 -11.40 5.19 8.91
N ASN A 154 -11.72 3.95 8.52
CA ASN A 154 -11.63 2.75 9.35
C ASN A 154 -10.48 1.82 8.90
N GLY A 155 -9.61 2.28 8.00
CA GLY A 155 -8.51 1.48 7.48
C GLY A 155 -7.42 1.24 8.51
N ILE A 156 -6.92 0.00 8.58
CA ILE A 156 -5.84 -0.36 9.50
C ILE A 156 -4.55 0.42 9.19
N ASP A 157 -4.19 0.53 7.91
CA ASP A 157 -2.95 1.18 7.48
C ASP A 157 -3.05 2.71 7.54
N SER A 158 -4.17 3.31 7.08
CA SER A 158 -4.40 4.76 7.12
C SER A 158 -4.34 5.30 8.53
N ASN A 159 -5.01 4.64 9.48
CA ASN A 159 -5.01 5.06 10.88
C ASN A 159 -3.67 4.77 11.58
N TYR A 160 -3.07 3.60 11.38
CA TYR A 160 -1.78 3.29 12.04
C TYR A 160 -0.66 4.22 11.57
N LEU A 161 -0.53 4.42 10.25
CA LEU A 161 0.57 5.22 9.70
C LEU A 161 0.41 6.71 10.05
N TYR A 162 -0.82 7.23 10.05
CA TYR A 162 -1.05 8.58 10.54
C TYR A 162 -0.78 8.70 12.05
N ALA A 163 -1.14 7.70 12.84
CA ALA A 163 -0.81 7.69 14.26
C ALA A 163 0.70 7.65 14.52
N ALA A 164 1.46 6.92 13.68
CA ALA A 164 2.92 6.89 13.75
C ALA A 164 3.52 8.27 13.44
N PHE A 165 3.03 8.94 12.40
CA PHE A 165 3.38 10.33 12.10
C PHE A 165 3.06 11.26 13.28
N LEU A 166 1.83 11.23 13.80
CA LEU A 166 1.41 12.04 14.95
C LEU A 166 2.24 11.75 16.21
N TYR A 167 2.70 10.52 16.40
CA TYR A 167 3.59 10.19 17.52
C TYR A 167 4.96 10.88 17.38
N ASP A 168 5.50 10.93 16.17
CA ASP A 168 6.77 11.61 15.87
C ASP A 168 6.63 13.13 16.06
N GLU A 169 5.48 13.68 15.66
CA GLU A 169 5.06 15.07 15.91
C GLU A 169 4.69 15.37 17.38
N ARG A 170 4.81 14.38 18.27
CA ARG A 170 4.50 14.46 19.71
C ARG A 170 3.02 14.77 20.00
N GLU A 171 2.14 14.58 19.03
CA GLU A 171 0.69 14.74 19.11
C GLU A 171 0.03 13.48 19.71
N TYR A 172 0.49 13.08 20.91
CA TYR A 172 0.20 11.77 21.50
C TYR A 172 -1.29 11.49 21.73
N LYS A 173 -2.09 12.52 22.04
CA LYS A 173 -3.55 12.35 22.21
C LYS A 173 -4.22 11.98 20.88
N LYS A 174 -3.83 12.64 19.79
CA LYS A 174 -4.34 12.33 18.44
C LYS A 174 -3.84 10.97 17.98
N ALA A 175 -2.55 10.67 18.19
CA ALA A 175 -1.97 9.37 17.89
C ALA A 175 -2.75 8.23 18.59
N LYS A 176 -3.08 8.39 19.89
CA LYS A 176 -3.88 7.40 20.62
C LYS A 176 -5.24 7.14 19.96
N LYS A 177 -5.96 8.19 19.55
CA LYS A 177 -7.27 8.08 18.90
C LYS A 177 -7.17 7.22 17.62
N HIS A 178 -6.20 7.51 16.77
CA HIS A 178 -6.02 6.77 15.52
C HIS A 178 -5.53 5.33 15.76
N LEU A 179 -4.69 5.07 16.76
CA LEU A 179 -4.30 3.69 17.11
C LEU A 179 -5.48 2.83 17.57
N LEU A 180 -6.40 3.41 18.34
CA LEU A 180 -7.61 2.70 18.76
C LEU A 180 -8.52 2.42 17.54
N ALA A 181 -8.63 3.36 16.60
CA ALA A 181 -9.35 3.11 15.35
C ALA A 181 -8.69 2.00 14.51
N ALA A 182 -7.36 2.04 14.37
CA ALA A 182 -6.60 1.02 13.66
C ALA A 182 -6.73 -0.36 14.32
N GLN A 183 -6.76 -0.43 15.65
CA GLN A 183 -6.93 -1.68 16.39
C GLN A 183 -8.29 -2.35 16.10
N GLN A 184 -9.33 -1.55 15.90
CA GLN A 184 -10.69 -2.02 15.59
C GLN A 184 -10.96 -2.19 14.09
N ALA A 185 -9.96 -1.96 13.23
CA ALA A 185 -10.13 -2.05 11.79
C ALA A 185 -10.50 -3.49 11.36
N PRO A 186 -11.41 -3.64 10.38
CA PRO A 186 -11.78 -4.96 9.88
C PRO A 186 -10.60 -5.64 9.19
N ALA A 187 -10.53 -6.97 9.32
CA ALA A 187 -9.53 -7.77 8.61
C ALA A 187 -9.70 -7.64 7.10
N ARG A 188 -8.60 -7.43 6.38
CA ARG A 188 -8.58 -7.29 4.93
C ARG A 188 -8.57 -8.67 4.27
N PRO A 189 -9.53 -8.98 3.38
CA PRO A 189 -9.53 -10.23 2.63
C PRO A 189 -8.19 -10.44 1.91
N GLY A 190 -7.65 -11.65 2.00
CA GLY A 190 -6.38 -12.00 1.35
C GLY A 190 -5.11 -11.41 2.00
N ARG A 191 -5.21 -10.67 3.12
CA ARG A 191 -4.06 -10.07 3.81
C ARG A 191 -3.85 -10.49 5.29
N PRO A 192 -4.15 -11.73 5.72
CA PRO A 192 -4.10 -12.11 7.14
C PRO A 192 -2.72 -11.95 7.77
N LYS A 193 -1.63 -12.24 7.04
CA LYS A 193 -0.26 -12.08 7.54
C LYS A 193 0.07 -10.62 7.83
N ALA A 194 -0.21 -9.73 6.88
CA ALA A 194 0.08 -8.32 7.06
C ALA A 194 -0.74 -7.70 8.19
N ASP A 195 -2.01 -8.08 8.31
CA ASP A 195 -2.88 -7.58 9.38
C ASP A 195 -2.44 -8.09 10.75
N LEU A 196 -1.97 -9.34 10.85
CA LEU A 196 -1.39 -9.88 12.09
C LEU A 196 -0.23 -9.02 12.58
N TYR A 197 0.77 -8.76 11.73
CA TYR A 197 1.92 -7.95 12.10
C TYR A 197 1.52 -6.49 12.36
N ARG A 198 0.62 -5.92 11.56
CA ARG A 198 0.15 -4.55 11.77
C ARG A 198 -0.58 -4.39 13.11
N GLN A 199 -1.36 -5.37 13.55
CA GLN A 199 -1.99 -5.36 14.88
C GLN A 199 -0.96 -5.42 16.02
N GLN A 200 0.17 -6.12 15.83
CA GLN A 200 1.28 -6.11 16.77
C GLN A 200 1.95 -4.72 16.83
N GLU A 201 2.21 -4.12 15.66
CA GLU A 201 2.76 -2.76 15.55
C GLU A 201 1.85 -1.73 16.24
N ILE A 202 0.54 -1.80 16.02
CA ILE A 202 -0.47 -0.95 16.68
C ILE A 202 -0.37 -1.09 18.20
N THR A 203 -0.35 -2.32 18.71
CA THR A 203 -0.26 -2.61 20.15
C THR A 203 1.02 -2.02 20.75
N GLN A 204 2.16 -2.17 20.08
CA GLN A 204 3.44 -1.65 20.53
C GLN A 204 3.47 -0.12 20.56
N LEU A 205 2.97 0.53 19.50
CA LEU A 205 2.95 1.98 19.42
C LEU A 205 1.96 2.59 20.43
N LEU A 206 0.81 1.95 20.64
CA LEU A 206 -0.17 2.38 21.65
C LEU A 206 0.45 2.38 23.06
N ALA A 207 1.21 1.35 23.43
CA ALA A 207 1.92 1.32 24.71
C ALA A 207 2.94 2.47 24.85
N LYS A 208 3.66 2.82 23.78
CA LYS A 208 4.58 3.98 23.78
C LYS A 208 3.84 5.29 23.96
N VAL A 209 2.73 5.49 23.25
CA VAL A 209 1.85 6.66 23.36
C VAL A 209 1.32 6.81 24.79
N GLU A 210 0.82 5.74 25.39
CA GLU A 210 0.29 5.78 26.76
C GLU A 210 1.37 6.12 27.80
N LYS A 211 2.59 5.63 27.61
CA LYS A 211 3.72 6.02 28.46
C LYS A 211 4.04 7.50 28.33
N LYS A 212 3.93 8.09 27.14
CA LYS A 212 4.15 9.52 26.91
C LYS A 212 3.05 10.38 27.53
N LEU A 213 1.80 9.94 27.53
CA LEU A 213 0.65 10.66 28.10
C LEU A 213 0.60 10.63 29.64
N LYS A 214 1.29 9.69 30.28
CA LYS A 214 1.40 9.59 31.75
C LYS A 214 2.53 10.44 32.34
N ARG A 215 3.38 11.01 31.49
CA ARG A 215 4.48 11.89 31.87
C ARG A 215 4.04 13.34 31.76
#